data_AF-A0A7C8YLB5-F1
#
_entry.id   AF-A0A7C8YLB5-F1
#
_cell.length_a   1.000
_cell.length_b   1.000
_cell.length_c   1.000
_cell.angle_alpha   90.00
_cell.angle_beta   90.00
_cell.angle_gamma   90.00
#
_symmetry.space_group_name_H-M   'P 1'
#
loop_
_entity.id
_entity.type
_entity.pdbx_description
1 polymer ?
#
loop_
_entity_poly.entity_id
_entity_poly.type
_entity_poly.pdbx_seq_one_letter_code
_entity_poly.pdbx_strand_id
1 'polypeptide(L)'
;WAQGRKWEAWVGIWGGLLQLPRVVCDVCFVAWRMDITMMSKEGDITTNVPWTGTMHDNLITFDKGFQLTLLPGGMYMGCPCDIAKSVAESKSFHLEFCWLESPDRRQRLVRTYDVEGLAVSS
;
A
#
# COMPACT_ATOMS: atom_id res chain seq x y z
N TRP A 1 -19.61 -13.67 -0.02
CA TRP A 1 -18.50 -13.10 0.74
C TRP A 1 -18.42 -13.83 2.08
N ALA A 2 -17.75 -14.99 2.06
CA ALA A 2 -17.66 -15.87 3.22
C ALA A 2 -16.71 -15.28 4.28
N GLN A 3 -16.91 -15.75 5.49
CA GLN A 3 -16.27 -15.41 6.76
C GLN A 3 -14.77 -15.84 6.78
N GLY A 4 -13.99 -15.36 5.82
CA GLY A 4 -12.53 -15.51 5.74
C GLY A 4 -11.81 -14.34 6.41
N ARG A 5 -10.52 -14.51 6.72
CA ARG A 5 -9.74 -13.42 7.31
C ARG A 5 -9.54 -12.35 6.24
N LYS A 6 -9.83 -11.07 6.57
CA LYS A 6 -9.87 -9.96 5.59
C LYS A 6 -8.59 -9.77 4.77
N TRP A 7 -7.47 -10.28 5.25
CA TRP A 7 -6.18 -10.23 4.56
C TRP A 7 -6.01 -11.26 3.45
N GLU A 8 -6.77 -12.35 3.44
CA GLU A 8 -6.56 -13.47 2.51
C GLU A 8 -6.70 -13.05 1.06
N ALA A 9 -7.56 -12.07 0.78
CA ALA A 9 -7.76 -11.51 -0.55
C ALA A 9 -6.61 -10.60 -1.03
N TRP A 10 -5.63 -10.30 -0.16
CA TRP A 10 -4.49 -9.42 -0.48
C TRP A 10 -3.17 -10.15 -0.62
N VAL A 11 -3.09 -11.41 -0.18
CA VAL A 11 -1.89 -12.25 -0.30
C VAL A 11 -1.75 -12.74 -1.73
N GLY A 12 -0.55 -12.62 -2.29
CA GLY A 12 -0.24 -13.03 -3.65
C GLY A 12 0.53 -11.98 -4.45
N ILE A 13 0.72 -12.28 -5.73
CA ILE A 13 1.46 -11.43 -6.67
C ILE A 13 0.45 -10.68 -7.55
N TRP A 14 0.49 -9.36 -7.49
CA TRP A 14 -0.38 -8.49 -8.29
C TRP A 14 0.42 -7.74 -9.35
N GLY A 15 0.01 -7.83 -10.62
CA GLY A 15 0.56 -7.08 -11.75
C GLY A 15 -0.52 -6.25 -12.48
N GLY A 16 -0.15 -5.12 -13.10
CA GLY A 16 -1.08 -4.22 -13.79
C GLY A 16 -0.46 -3.48 -14.98
N LEU A 17 -1.31 -2.92 -15.87
CA LEU A 17 -0.95 -2.36 -17.19
C LEU A 17 -0.67 -0.83 -17.21
N LEU A 18 -0.75 -0.15 -16.07
CA LEU A 18 -0.22 1.22 -15.96
C LEU A 18 1.27 1.17 -15.63
N GLN A 19 1.98 2.28 -15.74
CA GLN A 19 3.36 2.51 -15.23
C GLN A 19 3.41 2.32 -13.69
N LEU A 20 3.02 1.15 -13.19
CA LEU A 20 2.74 0.87 -11.79
C LEU A 20 3.28 -0.49 -11.37
N PRO A 21 3.71 -0.59 -10.11
CA PRO A 21 4.62 -1.61 -9.65
C PRO A 21 4.03 -3.01 -9.51
N ARG A 22 4.85 -4.05 -9.72
CA ARG A 22 4.54 -5.39 -9.18
C ARG A 22 4.50 -5.29 -7.67
N VAL A 23 3.47 -5.86 -7.06
CA VAL A 23 3.32 -5.89 -5.60
C VAL A 23 3.26 -7.34 -5.15
N VAL A 24 4.21 -7.73 -4.32
CA VAL A 24 4.22 -9.03 -3.64
C VAL A 24 3.84 -8.79 -2.18
N CYS A 25 2.75 -9.41 -1.75
CA CYS A 25 2.30 -9.37 -0.35
C CYS A 25 2.36 -10.77 0.25
N ASP A 26 3.25 -10.96 1.21
CA ASP A 26 3.41 -12.22 1.96
C ASP A 26 3.11 -12.00 3.45
N VAL A 27 2.44 -12.98 4.06
CA VAL A 27 2.13 -13.01 5.50
C VAL A 27 2.81 -14.21 6.13
N CYS A 28 3.66 -13.97 7.13
CA CYS A 28 4.30 -15.02 7.92
C CYS A 28 4.01 -14.79 9.41
N PHE A 29 3.10 -15.60 9.98
CA PHE A 29 2.70 -15.71 11.39
C PHE A 29 2.19 -14.45 12.15
N VAL A 30 2.49 -13.23 11.72
CA VAL A 30 1.98 -11.89 12.13
C VAL A 30 2.75 -10.76 11.40
N ALA A 31 3.86 -11.11 10.74
CA ALA A 31 4.68 -10.20 9.96
C ALA A 31 4.15 -10.09 8.53
N TRP A 32 4.12 -8.85 8.03
CA TRP A 32 3.78 -8.50 6.66
C TRP A 32 5.02 -8.04 5.92
N ARG A 33 5.19 -8.55 4.70
CA ARG A 33 6.15 -8.04 3.74
C ARG A 33 5.42 -7.58 2.49
N MET A 34 5.64 -6.33 2.11
CA MET A 34 5.17 -5.76 0.86
C MET A 34 6.36 -5.28 0.05
N ASP A 35 6.59 -5.92 -1.09
CA ASP A 35 7.62 -5.51 -2.03
C ASP A 35 6.95 -4.82 -3.23
N ILE A 36 7.30 -3.56 -3.46
CA ILE A 36 6.77 -2.74 -4.55
C ILE A 36 7.89 -2.51 -5.57
N THR A 37 7.72 -3.02 -6.80
CA THR A 37 8.69 -2.93 -7.90
C THR A 37 8.20 -2.03 -9.02
N MET A 38 8.68 -0.79 -9.12
CA MET A 38 8.26 0.16 -10.17
C MET A 38 9.22 0.13 -11.35
N MET A 39 8.69 0.08 -12.58
CA MET A 39 9.47 0.18 -13.83
C MET A 39 9.05 1.43 -14.59
N SER A 40 10.00 2.32 -14.91
CA SER A 40 9.74 3.50 -15.75
C SER A 40 9.76 3.12 -17.25
N LYS A 41 8.96 3.83 -18.07
CA LYS A 41 8.88 3.60 -19.52
C LYS A 41 10.16 3.97 -20.29
N GLU A 42 11.04 4.77 -19.70
CA GLU A 42 12.22 5.35 -20.38
C GLU A 42 13.54 4.63 -20.07
N GLY A 43 13.51 3.51 -19.34
CA GLY A 43 14.66 2.63 -19.22
C GLY A 43 15.22 2.50 -17.80
N ASP A 44 15.26 1.25 -17.37
CA ASP A 44 16.22 0.64 -16.43
C ASP A 44 16.27 1.10 -14.96
N ILE A 45 15.31 1.89 -14.47
CA ILE A 45 15.19 2.13 -13.03
C ILE A 45 14.13 1.19 -12.46
N THR A 46 14.60 0.12 -11.82
CA THR A 46 13.79 -0.77 -10.99
C THR A 46 13.96 -0.37 -9.52
N THR A 47 12.99 0.36 -8.96
CA THR A 47 13.00 0.64 -7.53
C THR A 47 12.22 -0.46 -6.81
N ASN A 48 12.92 -1.27 -6.01
CA ASN A 48 12.33 -2.21 -5.08
C ASN A 48 12.30 -1.56 -3.70
N VAL A 49 11.10 -1.33 -3.17
CA VAL A 49 10.95 -0.83 -1.81
C VAL A 49 10.37 -1.96 -0.96
N PRO A 50 11.19 -2.65 -0.15
CA PRO A 50 10.68 -3.64 0.80
C PRO A 50 10.08 -2.93 2.01
N TRP A 51 8.88 -3.33 2.39
CA TRP A 51 8.17 -2.82 3.56
C TRP A 51 7.89 -3.99 4.48
N THR A 52 8.41 -3.91 5.70
CA THR A 52 8.11 -4.85 6.78
C THR A 52 7.16 -4.20 7.76
N GLY A 53 6.25 -4.99 8.31
CA GLY A 53 5.27 -4.51 9.27
C GLY A 53 4.68 -5.62 10.11
N THR A 54 3.91 -5.21 11.12
CA THR A 54 3.17 -6.09 12.01
C THR A 54 1.67 -5.91 11.80
N MET A 55 0.90 -6.99 11.96
CA MET A 55 -0.55 -6.94 11.89
C MET A 55 -1.17 -7.13 13.26
N HIS A 56 -2.10 -6.24 13.59
CA HIS A 56 -2.97 -6.34 14.75
C HIS A 56 -4.42 -6.20 14.28
N ASP A 57 -5.22 -7.26 14.44
CA ASP A 57 -6.59 -7.37 13.92
C ASP A 57 -6.70 -7.09 12.42
N ASN A 58 -7.22 -5.92 12.04
CA ASN A 58 -7.39 -5.47 10.66
C ASN A 58 -6.44 -4.32 10.30
N LEU A 59 -5.52 -3.97 11.19
CA LEU A 59 -4.54 -2.90 11.00
C LEU A 59 -3.17 -3.52 10.75
N ILE A 60 -2.54 -3.15 9.64
CA ILE A 60 -1.15 -3.47 9.34
C ILE A 60 -0.35 -2.19 9.57
N THR A 61 0.66 -2.23 10.42
CA THR A 61 1.56 -1.11 10.70
C THR A 61 2.95 -1.45 10.18
N PHE A 62 3.44 -0.67 9.24
CA PHE A 62 4.78 -0.82 8.68
C PHE A 62 5.81 -0.04 9.48
N ASP A 63 7.02 -0.59 9.59
CA ASP A 63 8.13 -0.01 10.36
C ASP A 63 8.55 1.37 9.83
N LYS A 64 8.21 1.66 8.58
CA LYS A 64 8.47 2.95 7.90
C LYS A 64 7.46 4.05 8.25
N GLY A 65 6.55 3.81 9.21
CA GLY A 65 5.58 4.81 9.68
C GLY A 65 4.37 4.97 8.76
N PHE A 66 3.98 3.90 8.07
CA PHE A 66 2.77 3.84 7.26
C PHE A 66 1.88 2.70 7.75
N GLN A 67 0.58 2.80 7.55
CA GLN A 67 -0.37 1.81 8.01
C GLN A 67 -1.43 1.53 6.96
N LEU A 68 -1.96 0.31 6.95
CA LEU A 68 -3.11 -0.11 6.15
C LEU A 68 -4.21 -0.62 7.06
N THR A 69 -5.42 -0.11 6.89
CA THR A 69 -6.62 -0.66 7.52
C THR A 69 -7.40 -1.49 6.51
N LEU A 70 -7.56 -2.78 6.80
CA LEU A 70 -8.33 -3.73 5.99
C LEU A 70 -9.83 -3.57 6.26
N LEU A 71 -10.56 -3.20 5.22
CA LEU A 71 -11.98 -2.91 5.26
C LEU A 71 -12.80 -4.09 4.72
N PRO A 72 -14.09 -4.21 5.11
CA PRO A 72 -15.01 -5.15 4.47
C PRO A 72 -15.11 -4.92 2.96
N GLY A 73 -15.51 -5.94 2.20
CA GLY A 73 -15.75 -5.82 0.75
C GLY A 73 -14.49 -5.83 -0.11
N GLY A 74 -13.37 -6.33 0.40
CA GLY A 74 -12.12 -6.39 -0.37
C GLY A 74 -11.52 -4.99 -0.59
N MET A 75 -11.58 -4.15 0.44
CA MET A 75 -11.03 -2.79 0.40
C MET A 75 -9.92 -2.62 1.44
N TYR A 76 -8.99 -1.69 1.19
CA TYR A 76 -8.12 -1.14 2.23
C TYR A 76 -7.90 0.35 2.05
N MET A 77 -7.58 1.03 3.16
CA MET A 77 -7.08 2.40 3.15
C MET A 77 -5.69 2.45 3.79
N GLY A 78 -4.78 3.16 3.14
CA GLY A 78 -3.42 3.37 3.59
C GLY A 78 -3.12 4.84 3.89
N CYS A 79 -2.38 5.09 4.97
CA CYS A 79 -1.93 6.43 5.35
C CYS A 79 -0.66 6.38 6.22
N PRO A 80 0.08 7.50 6.37
CA PRO A 80 1.10 7.63 7.39
C PRO A 80 0.50 7.48 8.78
N CYS A 81 1.24 6.88 9.72
CA CYS A 81 0.80 6.77 11.11
C CYS A 81 0.68 8.15 11.79
N ASP A 82 1.53 9.11 11.37
CA ASP A 82 1.55 10.48 11.86
C ASP A 82 1.90 11.43 10.71
N ILE A 83 0.89 12.12 10.19
CA ILE A 83 1.05 13.12 9.12
C ILE A 83 1.79 14.36 9.63
N ALA A 84 1.58 14.75 10.89
CA ALA A 84 2.25 15.92 11.45
C ALA A 84 3.77 15.68 11.52
N LYS A 85 4.19 14.44 11.81
CA LYS A 85 5.60 14.04 11.71
C LYS A 85 6.13 14.15 10.29
N SER A 86 5.37 13.73 9.27
CA SER A 86 5.80 13.90 7.86
C SER A 86 6.01 15.37 7.50
N VAL A 87 5.07 16.25 7.89
CA VAL A 87 5.17 17.71 7.66
C VAL A 87 6.34 18.32 8.44
N ALA A 88 6.50 17.97 9.72
CA ALA A 88 7.58 18.48 10.57
C ALA A 88 8.97 18.06 10.07
N GLU A 89 9.08 16.89 9.44
CA GLU A 89 10.32 16.38 8.83
C GLU A 89 10.49 16.82 7.36
N SER A 90 9.60 17.70 6.85
CA SER A 90 9.57 18.15 5.46
C SER A 90 9.60 17.00 4.45
N LYS A 91 8.78 15.97 4.70
CA LYS A 91 8.65 14.78 3.84
C LYS A 91 7.29 14.76 3.15
N SER A 92 7.31 14.48 1.86
CA SER A 92 6.10 14.12 1.12
C SER A 92 5.49 12.83 1.68
N PHE A 93 4.18 12.73 1.59
CA PHE A 93 3.43 11.57 2.03
C PHE A 93 2.30 11.26 1.04
N HIS A 94 1.64 10.12 1.19
CA HIS A 94 0.52 9.75 0.33
C HIS A 94 -0.58 9.07 1.13
N LEU A 95 -1.79 9.11 0.59
CA LEU A 95 -2.91 8.28 1.00
C LEU A 95 -3.21 7.28 -0.10
N GLU A 96 -3.60 6.07 0.28
CA GLU A 96 -3.89 4.99 -0.64
C GLU A 96 -5.28 4.46 -0.38
N PHE A 97 -6.07 4.26 -1.43
CA PHE A 97 -7.32 3.53 -1.36
C PHE A 97 -7.30 2.44 -2.43
N CYS A 98 -7.60 1.22 -2.04
CA CYS A 98 -7.64 0.09 -2.95
C CYS A 98 -8.90 -0.71 -2.72
N TRP A 99 -9.47 -1.20 -3.82
CA TRP A 99 -10.59 -2.12 -3.79
C TRP A 99 -10.41 -3.21 -4.83
N LEU A 100 -10.89 -4.40 -4.49
CA LEU A 100 -11.01 -5.53 -5.40
C LEU A 100 -12.30 -5.38 -6.22
N GLU A 101 -12.19 -5.48 -7.54
CA GLU A 101 -13.36 -5.65 -8.42
C GLU A 101 -13.74 -7.12 -8.53
N SER A 102 -12.73 -7.99 -8.58
CA SER A 102 -12.83 -9.45 -8.61
C SER A 102 -11.61 -10.06 -7.90
N PRO A 103 -11.58 -11.37 -7.60
CA PRO A 103 -10.45 -12.00 -6.91
C PRO A 103 -9.09 -11.85 -7.62
N ASP A 104 -9.10 -11.53 -8.91
CA ASP A 104 -7.95 -11.37 -9.79
C ASP A 104 -7.75 -9.92 -10.27
N ARG A 105 -8.68 -9.00 -9.96
CA ARG A 105 -8.63 -7.61 -10.41
C ARG A 105 -8.84 -6.64 -9.26
N ARG A 106 -7.91 -5.70 -9.13
CA ARG A 106 -7.97 -4.62 -8.15
C ARG A 106 -7.75 -3.27 -8.81
N GLN A 107 -8.37 -2.24 -8.25
CA GLN A 107 -8.04 -0.85 -8.54
C GLN A 107 -7.42 -0.21 -7.33
N ARG A 108 -6.51 0.73 -7.58
CA ARG A 108 -5.82 1.48 -6.55
C ARG A 108 -5.74 2.95 -6.94
N LEU A 109 -6.10 3.81 -6.00
CA LEU A 109 -5.98 5.26 -6.08
C LEU A 109 -4.95 5.71 -5.04
N VAL A 110 -3.96 6.49 -5.47
CA VAL A 110 -2.92 7.03 -4.57
C VAL A 110 -2.96 8.55 -4.66
N ARG A 111 -3.26 9.24 -3.56
CA ARG A 111 -3.20 10.70 -3.50
C ARG A 111 -1.88 11.12 -2.87
N THR A 112 -1.04 11.84 -3.60
CA THR A 112 0.27 12.30 -3.10
C THR A 112 0.18 13.73 -2.61
N TYR A 113 0.82 14.00 -1.48
CA TYR A 113 0.91 15.30 -0.85
C TYR A 113 2.37 15.74 -0.76
N ASP A 114 2.61 17.03 -0.95
CA ASP A 114 3.92 17.64 -0.73
C ASP A 114 4.24 17.81 0.76
N VAL A 115 5.36 18.47 1.04
CA VAL A 115 5.88 18.69 2.40
C VAL A 115 5.00 19.61 3.24
N GLU A 116 4.15 20.43 2.61
CA GLU A 116 3.22 21.34 3.27
C GLU A 116 1.84 20.70 3.48
N GLY A 117 1.65 19.48 2.97
CA GLY A 117 0.37 18.78 3.02
C GLY A 117 -0.60 19.22 1.93
N LEU A 118 -0.12 19.87 0.85
CA LEU A 118 -0.93 20.16 -0.32
C LEU A 118 -0.89 18.97 -1.29
N ALA A 119 -2.05 18.63 -1.85
CA ALA A 119 -2.13 17.51 -2.77
C ALA A 119 -1.60 17.87 -4.17
N VAL A 120 -0.63 17.10 -4.65
CA VAL A 120 0.13 17.39 -5.88
C VAL A 120 -0.12 16.39 -7.03
N SER A 121 -0.58 15.16 -6.76
CA SER A 121 -0.86 14.17 -7.81
C SER A 121 -1.86 13.07 -7.40
N SER A 122 -2.39 12.34 -8.39
CA SER A 122 -3.27 11.16 -8.23
C SER A 122 -3.03 10.09 -9.29
#